data_AF-A0A7J9ZFV3-F1
#
_entry.id   AF-A0A7J9ZFV3-F1
#
_cell.length_a   1.000
_cell.length_b   1.000
_cell.length_c   1.000
_cell.angle_alpha   90.00
_cell.angle_beta   90.00
_cell.angle_gamma   90.00
#
_symmetry.space_group_name_H-M   'P 1'
#
loop_
_entity.id
_entity.type
_entity.pdbx_description
1 polymer ?
#
loop_
_entity_poly.entity_id
_entity_poly.type
_entity_poly.pdbx_seq_one_letter_code
_entity_poly.pdbx_strand_id
1 'polypeptide(L)' 'LRRGDLSVTEVCFAVGCSSLGTFSSRFTELVGVPPSTYRRQAARATAGMPPCVAKQVTRPIRNREARVTEPQLA' A
#
# COMPACT_ATOMS: atom_id res chain seq x y z
N LEU A 1 0.47 4.08 -0.55
CA LEU A 1 1.95 4.27 -0.61
C LEU A 1 2.52 4.24 -2.03
N ARG A 2 2.36 3.17 -2.82
CA ARG A 2 2.96 3.09 -4.17
C ARG A 2 2.48 4.18 -5.14
N ARG A 3 1.18 4.49 -5.13
CA ARG A 3 0.57 5.53 -5.98
C ARG A 3 1.11 6.93 -5.66
N GLY A 4 1.57 7.15 -4.43
CA GLY A 4 2.25 8.38 -4.01
C GLY A 4 1.36 9.60 -3.80
N ASP A 5 0.05 9.47 -4.01
CA ASP A 5 -0.99 10.50 -3.86
C ASP A 5 -1.24 10.93 -2.42
N LEU A 6 -1.03 10.03 -1.47
CA LEU A 6 -1.16 10.29 -0.04
C LEU A 6 0.20 10.24 0.68
N SER A 7 0.37 11.07 1.70
CA SER A 7 1.47 11.00 2.66
C SER A 7 1.38 9.72 3.50
N VAL A 8 2.49 9.37 4.17
CA VAL A 8 2.53 8.21 5.08
C VAL A 8 1.53 8.38 6.23
N THR A 9 1.39 9.60 6.75
CA THR A 9 0.45 9.96 7.80
C THR A 9 -1.00 9.79 7.37
N GLU A 10 -1.36 10.29 6.18
CA GLU A 10 -2.73 10.13 5.66
C GLU A 10 -3.07 8.65 5.43
N VAL A 11 -2.14 7.87 4.87
CA VAL A 11 -2.34 6.42 4.71
C VAL A 11 -2.55 5.73 6.05
N CYS A 12 -1.76 6.06 7.08
CA CYS A 12 -1.89 5.49 8.41
C CYS A 12 -3.33 5.60 8.95
N PHE A 13 -3.92 6.80 8.90
CA PHE A 13 -5.28 7.00 9.39
C PHE A 13 -6.33 6.41 8.43
N ALA A 14 -6.12 6.46 7.12
CA ALA A 14 -7.02 5.88 6.13
C ALA A 14 -7.18 4.36 6.26
N VAL A 15 -6.14 3.65 6.75
CA VAL A 15 -6.19 2.20 7.01
C VAL A 15 -6.67 1.85 8.43
N GLY A 16 -7.05 2.84 9.24
CA GLY A 16 -7.58 2.64 10.58
C GLY A 16 -6.53 2.45 11.68
N CYS A 17 -5.26 2.78 11.42
CA CYS A 17 -4.26 2.79 12.50
C CYS A 17 -4.44 4.03 13.37
N SER A 18 -4.37 3.84 14.69
CA SER A 18 -4.52 4.91 15.70
C SER A 18 -3.28 5.78 15.87
N SER A 19 -2.11 5.37 15.35
CA SER A 19 -0.88 6.17 15.36
C SER A 19 0.08 5.79 14.22
N LEU A 20 0.94 6.74 13.82
CA LEU A 20 2.03 6.46 12.87
C LEU A 20 2.95 5.34 13.33
N GLY A 21 3.23 5.26 14.64
CA GLY A 21 4.10 4.23 15.20
C GLY A 21 3.54 2.83 14.96
N THR A 22 2.26 2.63 15.28
CA THR A 22 1.54 1.35 15.04
C THR A 22 1.57 0.97 13.57
N PHE A 23 1.25 1.91 12.68
CA PHE A 23 1.30 1.68 11.25
C PHE A 23 2.71 1.34 10.77
N SER A 24 3.72 2.11 11.17
CA SER A 24 5.10 1.93 10.72
C SER A 24 5.67 0.58 11.16
N SER A 25 5.45 0.16 12.40
CA SER A 25 5.94 -1.14 12.90
C SER A 25 5.27 -2.30 12.16
N ARG A 26 3.92 -2.32 12.09
CA ARG A 26 3.19 -3.37 11.37
C ARG A 26 3.52 -3.43 9.89
N PHE A 27 3.65 -2.28 9.25
CA PHE A 27 4.05 -2.20 7.85
C PHE A 27 5.45 -2.79 7.65
N THR A 28 6.40 -2.44 8.52
CA THR A 28 7.78 -2.95 8.43
C THR A 28 7.85 -4.44 8.68
N GLU A 29 7.07 -4.98 9.64
CA GLU A 29 6.98 -6.43 9.89
C GLU A 29 6.51 -7.20 8.65
N LEU A 30 5.50 -6.68 7.93
CA LEU A 30 4.91 -7.35 6.77
C LEU A 30 5.68 -7.13 5.47
N VAL A 31 6.25 -5.94 5.27
CA VAL A 31 6.85 -5.50 3.99
C VAL A 31 8.38 -5.53 4.04
N GLY A 32 8.98 -5.64 5.23
CA GLY A 32 10.43 -5.74 5.45
C GLY A 32 11.18 -4.40 5.44
N VAL A 33 10.54 -3.29 5.07
CA VAL A 33 11.13 -1.95 5.06
C VAL A 33 10.17 -0.87 5.57
N PRO A 34 10.66 0.24 6.15
CA PRO A 34 9.80 1.33 6.61
C PRO A 34 8.95 1.96 5.49
N PRO A 35 7.75 2.47 5.79
CA PRO A 35 6.81 2.98 4.78
C PRO A 35 7.36 4.17 3.96
N SER A 36 8.19 5.02 4.57
CA SER A 36 8.85 6.15 3.88
C SER A 36 9.87 5.67 2.83
N THR A 37 10.65 4.64 3.17
CA THR A 37 11.60 3.99 2.26
C THR A 37 10.87 3.24 1.16
N TYR A 38 9.81 2.48 1.48
CA TYR A 38 8.97 1.82 0.50
C TYR A 38 8.40 2.81 -0.52
N ARG A 39 7.83 3.94 -0.06
CA ARG A 39 7.29 4.98 -0.96
C ARG A 39 8.34 5.51 -1.93
N ARG A 40 9.56 5.81 -1.45
CA ARG A 40 10.66 6.31 -2.29
C ARG A 40 11.10 5.28 -3.33
N GLN A 41 11.24 4.02 -2.94
CA GLN A 41 11.62 2.94 -3.86
C GLN A 41 10.54 2.67 -4.90
N ALA A 42 9.27 2.63 -4.48
CA ALA A 42 8.14 2.38 -5.35
C ALA A 42 7.94 3.46 -6.42
N ALA A 43 8.18 4.73 -6.07
CA ALA A 43 8.18 5.83 -7.04
C ALA A 43 9.27 5.67 -8.11
N ARG A 44 10.47 5.22 -7.72
CA ARG A 44 11.57 4.96 -8.65
C ARG A 44 11.32 3.76 -9.54
N ALA A 45 10.69 2.70 -9.02
CA ALA A 45 10.46 1.45 -9.74
C ALA A 45 9.55 1.60 -10.98
N THR A 46 8.74 2.65 -11.05
CA THR A 46 7.85 2.92 -12.20
C THR A 46 8.24 4.19 -12.97
N ALA A 47 9.33 4.85 -12.58
CA ALA A 47 9.80 6.07 -13.24
C ALA A 47 10.18 5.78 -14.69
N GLY A 48 9.67 6.61 -15.61
CA GLY A 48 9.92 6.46 -17.05
C GLY A 48 9.07 5.39 -17.76
N MET A 49 8.26 4.61 -17.03
CA MET A 49 7.34 3.66 -17.66
C MET A 49 6.09 4.37 -18.19
N PRO A 50 5.57 3.99 -19.39
CA PRO A 50 4.26 4.43 -19.83
C PRO A 50 3.17 4.02 -18.80
N PRO A 51 2.12 4.84 -18.59
CA PRO A 51 1.10 4.58 -17.57
C PRO A 51 0.41 3.21 -17.71
N CYS A 52 0.16 2.75 -18.94
CA CYS A 52 -0.45 1.44 -19.18
C CYS A 52 0.46 0.28 -18.71
N VAL A 53 1.77 0.39 -18.95
CA VAL A 53 2.78 -0.59 -18.55
C VAL A 53 2.92 -0.59 -17.03
N ALA A 54 3.07 0.58 -16.40
CA ALA A 54 3.12 0.71 -14.95
C ALA A 54 1.88 0.09 -14.28
N LYS A 55 0.68 0.31 -14.85
CA LYS A 55 -0.56 -0.32 -14.38
C LYS A 55 -0.54 -1.85 -14.51
N GLN A 56 -0.01 -2.38 -15.61
CA GLN A 56 0.06 -3.81 -15.86
C GLN A 56 1.05 -4.50 -14.91
N VAL A 57 2.29 -4.01 -14.81
CA VAL A 57 3.35 -4.66 -14.02
C VAL A 57 3.15 -4.52 -12.52
N THR A 58 2.42 -3.48 -12.08
CA THR A 58 2.10 -3.28 -10.67
C THR A 58 0.72 -3.81 -10.27
N ARG A 59 0.01 -4.50 -11.17
CA ARG A 59 -1.31 -5.05 -10.90
C ARG A 59 -1.22 -5.99 -9.68
N PRO A 60 -1.99 -5.75 -8.60
CA PRO A 60 -1.95 -6.60 -7.42
C PRO A 60 -2.26 -8.06 -7.76
N ILE A 61 -1.43 -8.97 -7.26
CA ILE A 61 -1.69 -10.41 -7.35
C ILE A 61 -2.77 -10.74 -6.31
N ARG A 62 -3.85 -11.40 -6.75
CA ARG A 62 -4.87 -11.91 -5.84
C ARG A 62 -4.34 -13.16 -5.13
N ASN A 63 -3.89 -12.99 -3.89
CA ASN A 63 -3.47 -14.08 -2.99
C ASN A 63 -4.64 -14.77 -2.27
N ARG A 64 -5.88 -14.26 -2.42
CA ARG A 64 -7.10 -14.77 -1.74
C ARG A 64 -7.01 -14.80 -0.21
N GLU A 65 -6.12 -14.03 0.40
CA GLU A 65 -5.96 -13.97 1.86
C GLU A 65 -7.12 -13.23 2.54
N ALA A 66 -7.72 -12.25 1.87
CA ALA A 66 -8.90 -11.56 2.38
C ALA A 66 -10.13 -12.46 2.27
N ARG A 67 -10.83 -12.69 3.39
CA ARG A 67 -12.13 -13.37 3.39
C ARG A 67 -13.13 -12.55 2.58
N VAL A 68 -14.00 -13.22 1.84
CA VAL A 68 -15.18 -12.59 1.25
C VAL A 68 -16.10 -12.24 2.40
N THR A 69 -16.14 -10.97 2.79
CA THR A 69 -17.22 -10.48 3.64
C THR A 69 -18.48 -10.50 2.78
N GLU A 70 -19.39 -11.44 3.02
CA GLU A 70 -20.73 -11.35 2.43
C GLU A 70 -21.36 -10.03 2.90
N PRO A 71 -21.91 -9.20 2.00
CA PRO A 71 -22.68 -8.05 2.44
C PRO A 71 -23.88 -8.58 3.23
N GLN A 72 -23.94 -8.29 4.52
CA GLN A 72 -25.15 -8.46 5.32
C GLN A 72 -26.23 -7.55 4.71
N LEU A 73 -27.04 -8.14 3.83
CA LEU A 73 -28.27 -7.57 3.35
C LEU A 73 -29.27 -7.67 4.50
N ALA A 74 -29.57 -6.53 5.14
CA ALA A 74 -30.67 -6.37 6.07
C ALA A 74 -31.88 -5.80 5.32
#